data_AF-A0A8W8M986-F1
#
_entry.id   AF-A0A8W8M986-F1
#
_cell.length_a   1.000
_cell.length_b   1.000
_cell.length_c   1.000
_cell.angle_alpha   90.00
_cell.angle_beta   90.00
_cell.angle_gamma   90.00
#
_symmetry.space_group_name_H-M   'P 1'
#
loop_
_entity.id
_entity.type
_entity.pdbx_description
1 polymer ?
#
loop_
_entity_poly.entity_id
_entity_poly.type
_entity_poly.pdbx_seq_one_letter_code
_entity_poly.pdbx_strand_id
1 'polypeptide(L)'
;DLFKIKDVKTIYHIFVAILIVFSLNTLVYDLINEGRLNLNFDLIRYGMGKFSKVMELWMCMNLSTLLVVYPGFYYWSMNRTPGQKIGGYDIAGACCYVLYQLVFLVWPIHYIKENALPPGSSIIVTAEQIRLMMKVHAFVRENITKVLAYKKDDNNQGPLCPDFSKYLYFLFIPTLVYRDTYPRTQSIRWSYVVSNFGQVLACLFYTYYIFERFLVPVFRNFGREHITAKALILSVFGSMLPATLVLVLGFFAILHSWFNAFAEMMTFADRMFYKDWWNSTSFANYYRTWNIVVHDWLYTYIYKDISKLFPQRRSLAMACVFLISAVAHEYVLIMCFKFFYPVLFVMFMGAGFGFIFFKGVGRGWNVFLWLMLIMGNGMLMCLYSLEWYARQRCPENTVAARRCTMYRIDSSAY
;
A
#
# COMPACT_ATOMS: atom_id res chain seq x y z
N ASP A 1 -19.06 0.28 -13.90
CA ASP A 1 -19.84 1.27 -14.68
C ASP A 1 -19.03 2.37 -15.35
N LEU A 2 -17.88 2.79 -14.79
CA LEU A 2 -17.07 3.88 -15.37
C LEU A 2 -16.64 3.66 -16.84
N PHE A 3 -16.16 2.47 -17.20
CA PHE A 3 -15.76 2.13 -18.58
C PHE A 3 -16.92 1.92 -19.56
N LYS A 4 -18.19 2.06 -19.10
CA LYS A 4 -19.35 2.13 -20.00
C LYS A 4 -19.48 3.52 -20.63
N ILE A 5 -18.89 4.55 -20.01
CA ILE A 5 -18.86 5.92 -20.56
C ILE A 5 -17.84 5.96 -21.69
N LYS A 6 -18.28 6.41 -22.87
CA LYS A 6 -17.46 6.41 -24.11
C LYS A 6 -16.15 7.19 -23.92
N ASP A 7 -16.21 8.35 -23.26
CA ASP A 7 -15.04 9.23 -23.10
C ASP A 7 -13.94 8.59 -22.24
N VAL A 8 -14.32 7.92 -21.14
CA VAL A 8 -13.36 7.21 -20.29
C VAL A 8 -12.76 6.01 -21.04
N LYS A 9 -13.56 5.32 -21.84
CA LYS A 9 -13.08 4.23 -22.70
C LYS A 9 -12.06 4.73 -23.72
N THR A 10 -12.26 5.93 -24.28
CA THR A 10 -11.29 6.56 -25.18
C THR A 10 -9.97 6.84 -24.47
N ILE A 11 -10.01 7.43 -23.27
CA ILE A 11 -8.79 7.67 -22.46
C ILE A 11 -8.05 6.36 -22.22
N TYR A 12 -8.77 5.29 -21.86
CA TYR A 12 -8.17 3.96 -21.69
C TYR A 12 -7.49 3.46 -22.97
N HIS A 13 -8.14 3.55 -24.13
CA HIS A 13 -7.52 3.17 -25.40
C HIS A 13 -6.28 4.01 -25.74
N ILE A 14 -6.28 5.30 -25.41
CA ILE A 14 -5.10 6.18 -25.58
C ILE A 14 -3.93 5.65 -24.73
N PHE A 15 -4.15 5.31 -23.46
CA PHE A 15 -3.09 4.74 -22.62
C PHE A 15 -2.58 3.40 -23.16
N VAL A 16 -3.46 2.54 -23.67
CA VAL A 16 -3.06 1.28 -24.32
C VAL A 16 -2.24 1.55 -25.58
N ALA A 17 -2.63 2.51 -26.41
CA ALA A 17 -1.88 2.90 -27.61
C ALA A 17 -0.48 3.45 -27.24
N ILE A 18 -0.38 4.29 -26.21
CA ILE A 18 0.91 4.82 -25.73
C ILE A 18 1.81 3.67 -25.24
N LEU A 19 1.27 2.67 -24.54
CA LEU A 19 2.03 1.49 -24.13
C LEU A 19 2.60 0.72 -25.34
N ILE A 20 1.80 0.53 -26.39
CA ILE A 20 2.24 -0.13 -27.63
C ILE A 20 3.36 0.69 -28.28
N VAL A 21 3.19 2.01 -28.37
CA VAL A 21 4.22 2.92 -28.93
C VAL A 21 5.50 2.88 -28.11
N PHE A 22 5.43 2.85 -26.77
CA PHE A 22 6.62 2.73 -25.92
C PHE A 22 7.33 1.39 -26.12
N SER A 23 6.57 0.30 -26.23
CA SER A 23 7.13 -1.02 -26.49
C SER A 23 7.84 -1.05 -27.85
N LEU A 24 7.18 -0.56 -28.90
CA LEU A 24 7.76 -0.45 -30.24
C LEU A 24 9.01 0.43 -30.26
N ASN A 25 8.97 1.59 -29.63
CA ASN A 25 10.13 2.48 -29.54
C ASN A 25 11.30 1.78 -28.83
N THR A 26 11.06 0.93 -27.83
CA THR A 26 12.15 0.18 -27.15
C THR A 26 12.75 -0.84 -28.09
N LEU A 27 11.90 -1.65 -28.74
CA LEU A 27 12.35 -2.64 -29.72
C LEU A 27 13.15 -1.98 -30.85
N VAL A 28 12.68 -0.85 -31.38
CA VAL A 28 13.37 -0.10 -32.45
C VAL A 28 14.68 0.48 -31.95
N TYR A 29 14.73 1.07 -30.76
CA TYR A 29 15.96 1.62 -30.18
C TYR A 29 17.02 0.53 -29.99
N ASP A 30 16.63 -0.63 -29.48
CA ASP A 30 17.54 -1.76 -29.25
C ASP A 30 18.05 -2.33 -30.58
N LEU A 31 17.16 -2.52 -31.57
CA LEU A 31 17.53 -2.97 -32.90
C LEU A 31 18.50 -2.03 -33.61
N ILE A 32 18.29 -0.71 -33.51
CA ILE A 32 19.12 0.30 -34.18
C ILE A 32 20.48 0.42 -33.49
N ASN A 33 20.52 0.51 -32.16
CA ASN A 33 21.76 0.83 -31.45
C ASN A 33 22.60 -0.41 -31.12
N GLU A 34 21.97 -1.54 -30.80
CA GLU A 34 22.67 -2.76 -30.38
C GLU A 34 22.73 -3.83 -31.47
N GLY A 35 22.00 -3.65 -32.58
CA GLY A 35 21.93 -4.61 -33.69
C GLY A 35 21.22 -5.93 -33.34
N ARG A 36 20.63 -6.03 -32.15
CA ARG A 36 19.89 -7.18 -31.64
C ARG A 36 18.78 -6.73 -30.69
N LEU A 37 17.73 -7.55 -30.57
CA LEU A 37 16.70 -7.33 -29.55
C LEU A 37 17.27 -7.63 -28.16
N ASN A 38 17.65 -6.59 -27.42
CA ASN A 38 18.13 -6.72 -26.06
C ASN A 38 16.98 -6.57 -25.05
N LEU A 39 16.11 -7.59 -24.99
CA LEU A 39 15.03 -7.68 -23.99
C LEU A 39 15.59 -8.04 -22.60
N ASN A 40 16.51 -7.22 -22.09
CA ASN A 40 17.04 -7.37 -20.75
C ASN A 40 16.07 -6.76 -19.74
N PHE A 41 15.16 -7.59 -19.23
CA PHE A 41 14.28 -7.26 -18.10
C PHE A 41 15.04 -7.22 -16.76
N ASP A 42 16.29 -6.73 -16.77
CA ASP A 42 17.21 -6.77 -15.63
C ASP A 42 16.66 -5.99 -14.44
N LEU A 43 16.00 -4.86 -14.67
CA LEU A 43 15.36 -4.09 -13.60
C LEU A 43 14.21 -4.87 -12.93
N ILE A 44 13.40 -5.60 -13.71
CA ILE A 44 12.32 -6.45 -13.16
C ILE A 44 12.94 -7.63 -12.41
N ARG A 45 13.95 -8.28 -12.98
CA ARG A 45 14.66 -9.40 -12.35
C ARG A 45 15.36 -9.00 -11.07
N TYR A 46 15.97 -7.81 -11.05
CA TYR A 46 16.55 -7.20 -9.87
C TYR A 46 15.47 -6.87 -8.85
N GLY A 47 14.44 -6.13 -9.25
CA GLY A 47 13.38 -5.65 -8.35
C GLY A 47 12.54 -6.77 -7.73
N MET A 48 12.22 -7.82 -8.50
CA MET A 48 11.41 -8.97 -8.08
C MET A 48 12.26 -10.23 -7.83
N GLY A 49 13.56 -10.07 -7.57
CA GLY A 49 14.46 -11.18 -7.29
C GLY A 49 14.13 -11.91 -5.99
N LYS A 50 14.73 -13.09 -5.79
CA LYS A 50 14.55 -13.94 -4.59
C LYS A 50 13.09 -14.35 -4.34
N PHE A 51 12.34 -14.63 -5.40
CA PHE A 51 10.94 -15.06 -5.35
C PHE A 51 10.68 -16.22 -4.39
N SER A 52 11.56 -17.23 -4.34
CA SER A 52 11.42 -18.35 -3.40
C SER A 52 11.35 -17.90 -1.93
N LYS A 53 12.17 -16.90 -1.54
CA LYS A 53 12.19 -16.35 -0.18
C LYS A 53 10.97 -15.48 0.12
N VAL A 54 10.48 -14.77 -0.89
CA VAL A 54 9.20 -14.04 -0.81
C VAL A 54 8.05 -15.01 -0.55
N MET A 55 7.99 -16.11 -1.31
CA MET A 55 6.94 -17.12 -1.14
C MET A 55 7.02 -17.84 0.21
N GLU A 56 8.22 -18.18 0.67
CA GLU A 56 8.45 -18.77 2.00
C GLU A 56 7.90 -17.86 3.11
N LEU A 57 8.31 -16.58 3.11
CA LEU A 57 7.83 -15.60 4.09
C LEU A 57 6.32 -15.39 4.00
N TRP A 58 5.78 -15.26 2.78
CA TRP A 58 4.34 -15.07 2.55
C TRP A 58 3.52 -16.26 3.04
N MET A 59 3.94 -17.50 2.76
CA MET A 59 3.27 -18.70 3.26
C MET A 59 3.30 -18.76 4.78
N CYS A 60 4.45 -18.50 5.41
CA CYS A 60 4.59 -18.46 6.86
C CYS A 60 3.67 -17.40 7.50
N MET A 61 3.59 -16.20 6.95
CA MET A 61 2.68 -15.14 7.44
C MET A 61 1.21 -15.56 7.34
N ASN A 62 0.79 -16.15 6.22
CA ASN A 62 -0.60 -16.61 6.07
C ASN A 62 -0.90 -17.77 7.03
N LEU A 63 0.00 -18.76 7.14
CA LEU A 63 -0.16 -19.89 8.05
C LEU A 63 -0.19 -19.44 9.51
N SER A 64 0.62 -18.46 9.92
CA SER A 64 0.58 -17.96 11.29
C SER A 64 -0.77 -17.31 11.60
N THR A 65 -1.37 -16.56 10.67
CA THR A 65 -2.71 -16.01 10.89
C THR A 65 -3.77 -17.12 11.02
N LEU A 66 -3.65 -18.19 10.24
CA LEU A 66 -4.62 -19.29 10.25
C LEU A 66 -4.49 -20.21 11.47
N LEU A 67 -3.26 -20.50 11.89
CA LEU A 67 -2.96 -21.49 12.94
C LEU A 67 -2.88 -20.87 14.34
N VAL A 68 -2.58 -19.57 14.46
CA VAL A 68 -2.44 -18.91 15.77
C VAL A 68 -3.66 -18.07 16.09
N VAL A 69 -4.04 -17.14 15.20
CA VAL A 69 -5.10 -16.16 15.51
C VAL A 69 -6.47 -16.82 15.59
N TYR A 70 -6.85 -17.61 14.59
CA TYR A 70 -8.18 -18.21 14.57
C TYR A 70 -8.41 -19.20 15.72
N PRO A 71 -7.54 -20.20 15.96
CA PRO A 71 -7.69 -21.10 17.10
C PRO A 71 -7.56 -20.39 18.44
N GLY A 72 -6.65 -19.41 18.56
CA GLY A 72 -6.50 -18.62 19.77
C GLY A 72 -7.76 -17.83 20.11
N PHE A 73 -8.38 -17.19 19.12
CA PHE A 73 -9.64 -16.48 19.30
C PHE A 73 -10.80 -17.44 19.58
N TYR A 74 -10.86 -18.58 18.89
CA TYR A 74 -11.87 -19.62 19.12
C TYR A 74 -11.81 -20.13 20.57
N TYR A 75 -10.63 -20.54 21.05
CA TYR A 75 -10.43 -21.03 22.41
C TYR A 75 -10.75 -19.95 23.46
N TRP A 76 -10.31 -18.70 23.23
CA TRP A 76 -10.67 -17.58 24.09
C TRP A 76 -12.20 -17.40 24.18
N SER A 77 -12.88 -17.40 23.03
CA SER A 77 -14.33 -17.16 22.97
C SER A 77 -15.18 -18.28 23.60
N MET A 78 -14.76 -19.55 23.46
CA MET A 78 -15.52 -20.72 23.95
C MET A 78 -15.41 -20.88 25.47
N ASN A 79 -14.26 -20.56 26.06
CA ASN A 79 -14.02 -20.72 27.50
C ASN A 79 -14.48 -19.52 28.32
N ARG A 80 -14.95 -18.46 27.67
CA ARG A 80 -15.42 -17.25 28.35
C ARG A 80 -16.84 -17.47 28.88
N THR A 81 -17.07 -17.22 30.16
CA THR A 81 -18.43 -17.35 30.72
C THR A 81 -19.34 -16.20 30.26
N PRO A 82 -20.59 -16.48 29.84
CA PRO A 82 -21.53 -15.44 29.40
C PRO A 82 -21.82 -14.42 30.50
N GLY A 83 -21.87 -13.13 30.15
CA GLY A 83 -22.19 -12.05 31.10
C GLY A 83 -21.12 -11.69 32.12
N GLN A 84 -19.95 -12.34 32.12
CA GLN A 84 -18.84 -11.99 33.00
C GLN A 84 -18.29 -10.60 32.67
N LYS A 85 -17.97 -9.79 33.69
CA LYS A 85 -17.20 -8.54 33.51
C LYS A 85 -15.80 -8.86 33.00
N ILE A 86 -15.18 -7.90 32.33
CA ILE A 86 -13.79 -8.03 31.85
C ILE A 86 -12.88 -8.38 33.03
N GLY A 87 -12.23 -9.53 32.95
CA GLY A 87 -11.39 -10.08 34.01
C GLY A 87 -9.98 -10.44 33.53
N GLY A 88 -9.20 -11.11 34.40
CA GLY A 88 -7.82 -11.49 34.09
C GLY A 88 -7.67 -12.37 32.84
N TYR A 89 -8.65 -13.23 32.54
CA TYR A 89 -8.64 -14.06 31.32
C TYR A 89 -8.75 -13.23 30.04
N ASP A 90 -9.62 -12.22 30.03
CA ASP A 90 -9.78 -11.29 28.89
C ASP A 90 -8.52 -10.44 28.70
N ILE A 91 -7.90 -9.99 29.79
CA ILE A 91 -6.62 -9.24 29.76
C ILE A 91 -5.49 -10.14 29.24
N ALA A 92 -5.38 -11.38 29.71
CA ALA A 92 -4.38 -12.33 29.24
C ALA A 92 -4.52 -12.62 27.74
N GLY A 93 -5.76 -12.81 27.25
CA GLY A 93 -6.05 -12.96 25.82
C GLY A 93 -5.62 -11.72 25.01
N ALA A 94 -5.94 -10.52 25.50
CA ALA A 94 -5.51 -9.27 24.88
C ALA A 94 -3.98 -9.12 24.85
N CYS A 95 -3.28 -9.44 25.94
CA CYS A 95 -1.82 -9.43 26.00
C CYS A 95 -1.20 -10.41 25.00
N CYS A 96 -1.74 -11.63 24.89
CA CYS A 96 -1.27 -12.62 23.90
C CYS A 96 -1.48 -12.12 22.47
N TYR A 97 -2.62 -11.49 22.19
CA TYR A 97 -2.91 -10.90 20.88
C TYR A 97 -1.96 -9.74 20.54
N VAL A 98 -1.69 -8.84 21.50
CA VAL A 98 -0.74 -7.74 21.31
C VAL A 98 0.67 -8.29 21.08
N LEU A 99 1.09 -9.28 21.86
CA LEU A 99 2.38 -9.95 21.67
C LEU A 99 2.48 -10.57 20.28
N TYR A 100 1.44 -11.26 19.80
CA TYR A 100 1.37 -11.80 18.45
C TYR A 100 1.56 -10.71 17.39
N GLN A 101 0.87 -9.57 17.52
CA GLN A 101 1.00 -8.46 16.58
C GLN A 101 2.40 -7.85 16.58
N LEU A 102 3.05 -7.75 17.74
CA LEU A 102 4.44 -7.28 17.86
C LEU A 102 5.41 -8.25 17.19
N VAL A 103 5.27 -9.55 17.42
CA VAL A 103 6.09 -10.58 16.77
C VAL A 103 5.87 -10.55 15.26
N PHE A 104 4.62 -10.46 14.81
CA PHE A 104 4.24 -10.39 13.41
C PHE A 104 4.74 -9.11 12.71
N LEU A 105 4.96 -8.02 13.46
CA LEU A 105 5.60 -6.81 12.96
C LEU A 105 7.13 -6.98 12.83
N VAL A 106 7.78 -7.53 13.85
CA VAL A 106 9.25 -7.58 13.97
C VAL A 106 9.88 -8.69 13.14
N TRP A 107 9.26 -9.87 13.09
CA TRP A 107 9.84 -11.05 12.45
C TRP A 107 10.08 -10.86 10.93
N PRO A 108 9.12 -10.38 10.12
CA PRO A 108 9.35 -10.12 8.70
C PRO A 108 10.46 -9.08 8.44
N ILE A 109 10.63 -8.10 9.33
CA ILE A 109 11.71 -7.10 9.21
C ILE A 109 13.08 -7.77 9.24
N HIS A 110 13.28 -8.69 10.20
CA HIS A 110 14.53 -9.41 10.36
C HIS A 110 14.77 -10.31 9.14
N TYR A 111 13.73 -11.04 8.71
CA TYR A 111 13.79 -11.91 7.54
C TYR A 111 14.16 -11.16 6.25
N ILE A 112 13.57 -9.99 6.00
CA ILE A 112 13.85 -9.14 4.83
C ILE A 112 15.32 -8.70 4.82
N LYS A 113 15.86 -8.33 5.99
CA LYS A 113 17.24 -7.86 6.14
C LYS A 113 18.24 -9.01 5.98
N GLU A 114 18.04 -10.12 6.68
CA GLU A 114 18.92 -11.29 6.63
C GLU A 114 19.01 -11.88 5.22
N ASN A 115 17.87 -11.99 4.54
CA ASN A 115 17.84 -12.51 3.17
C ASN A 115 18.13 -11.44 2.12
N ALA A 116 18.41 -10.19 2.51
CA ALA A 116 18.68 -9.04 1.65
C ALA A 116 17.73 -9.01 0.43
N LEU A 117 16.41 -8.99 0.69
CA LEU A 117 15.40 -9.01 -0.38
C LEU A 117 15.50 -7.74 -1.24
N PRO A 118 15.34 -7.81 -2.57
CA PRO A 118 15.37 -6.63 -3.41
C PRO A 118 14.17 -5.68 -3.17
N PRO A 119 14.22 -4.42 -3.64
CA PRO A 119 13.21 -3.41 -3.35
C PRO A 119 11.76 -3.81 -3.66
N GLY A 120 11.49 -4.34 -4.86
CA GLY A 120 10.14 -4.75 -5.26
C GLY A 120 9.64 -5.94 -4.43
N SER A 121 10.49 -6.94 -4.21
CA SER A 121 10.22 -8.10 -3.35
C SER A 121 9.91 -7.69 -1.90
N SER A 122 10.67 -6.73 -1.34
CA SER A 122 10.40 -6.15 -0.02
C SER A 122 9.03 -5.48 0.04
N ILE A 123 8.65 -4.69 -0.97
CA ILE A 123 7.33 -4.03 -1.02
C ILE A 123 6.21 -5.09 -0.99
N ILE A 124 6.33 -6.18 -1.74
CA ILE A 124 5.32 -7.24 -1.80
C ILE A 124 5.07 -7.83 -0.40
N VAL A 125 6.15 -8.27 0.27
CA VAL A 125 6.01 -8.92 1.58
C VAL A 125 5.53 -7.95 2.67
N THR A 126 6.01 -6.70 2.65
CA THR A 126 5.61 -5.70 3.65
C THR A 126 4.17 -5.21 3.42
N ALA A 127 3.73 -5.08 2.18
CA ALA A 127 2.33 -4.76 1.88
C ALA A 127 1.39 -5.90 2.32
N GLU A 128 1.77 -7.16 2.06
CA GLU A 128 1.01 -8.33 2.52
C GLU A 128 1.00 -8.46 4.05
N GLN A 129 2.10 -8.16 4.71
CA GLN A 129 2.19 -8.10 6.17
C GLN A 129 1.19 -7.08 6.74
N ILE A 130 1.21 -5.84 6.26
CA ILE A 130 0.27 -4.79 6.72
C ILE A 130 -1.18 -5.21 6.44
N ARG A 131 -1.45 -5.75 5.24
CA ARG A 131 -2.78 -6.25 4.88
C ARG A 131 -3.27 -7.31 5.87
N LEU A 132 -2.42 -8.29 6.21
CA LEU A 132 -2.75 -9.35 7.17
C LEU A 132 -2.94 -8.80 8.58
N MET A 133 -2.09 -7.88 9.05
CA MET A 133 -2.26 -7.21 10.35
C MET A 133 -3.61 -6.48 10.44
N MET A 134 -3.97 -5.73 9.39
CA MET A 134 -5.25 -5.01 9.31
C MET A 134 -6.43 -5.99 9.34
N LYS A 135 -6.37 -7.08 8.58
CA LYS A 135 -7.43 -8.11 8.56
C LYS A 135 -7.55 -8.83 9.90
N VAL A 136 -6.45 -9.26 10.49
CA VAL A 136 -6.44 -9.89 11.81
C VAL A 136 -7.06 -8.97 12.85
N HIS A 137 -6.69 -7.68 12.85
CA HIS A 137 -7.29 -6.71 13.76
C HIS A 137 -8.79 -6.55 13.52
N ALA A 138 -9.23 -6.42 12.27
CA ALA A 138 -10.65 -6.31 11.92
C ALA A 138 -11.45 -7.52 12.40
N PHE A 139 -10.94 -8.74 12.18
CA PHE A 139 -11.57 -9.98 12.62
C PHE A 139 -11.71 -10.04 14.14
N VAL A 140 -10.62 -9.83 14.88
CA VAL A 140 -10.63 -9.89 16.34
C VAL A 140 -11.55 -8.80 16.90
N ARG A 141 -11.43 -7.57 16.40
CA ARG A 141 -12.17 -6.42 16.90
C ARG A 141 -13.68 -6.52 16.70
N GLU A 142 -14.14 -6.98 15.54
CA GLU A 142 -15.58 -7.16 15.25
C GLU A 142 -16.20 -8.32 16.03
N ASN A 143 -15.44 -9.36 16.35
CA ASN A 143 -15.97 -10.53 17.06
C ASN A 143 -15.86 -10.40 18.58
N ILE A 144 -14.87 -9.68 19.12
CA ILE A 144 -14.80 -9.38 20.57
C ILE A 144 -16.09 -8.69 21.03
N THR A 145 -16.58 -7.70 20.28
CA THR A 145 -17.80 -6.96 20.67
C THR A 145 -19.03 -7.87 20.73
N LYS A 146 -19.14 -8.86 19.82
CA LYS A 146 -20.20 -9.87 19.84
C LYS A 146 -20.09 -10.78 21.07
N VAL A 147 -18.89 -11.30 21.33
CA VAL A 147 -18.63 -12.18 22.48
C VAL A 147 -18.87 -11.48 23.82
N LEU A 148 -18.51 -10.19 23.93
CA LEU A 148 -18.75 -9.40 25.15
C LEU A 148 -20.23 -9.04 25.34
N ALA A 149 -20.97 -8.85 24.25
CA ALA A 149 -22.41 -8.58 24.30
C ALA A 149 -23.26 -9.84 24.53
N TYR A 150 -22.67 -11.03 24.43
CA TYR A 150 -23.36 -12.31 24.50
C TYR A 150 -24.02 -12.54 25.87
N LYS A 151 -25.32 -12.88 25.85
CA LYS A 151 -26.12 -13.25 27.02
C LYS A 151 -26.78 -14.61 26.74
N LYS A 152 -26.68 -15.53 27.70
CA LYS A 152 -27.07 -16.95 27.55
C LYS A 152 -28.57 -17.16 27.25
N ASP A 153 -29.43 -16.23 27.64
CA ASP A 153 -30.90 -16.35 27.49
C ASP A 153 -31.47 -15.77 26.19
N ASP A 154 -30.61 -15.29 25.28
CA ASP A 154 -31.03 -14.62 24.04
C ASP A 154 -31.00 -15.60 22.85
N ASN A 155 -32.12 -16.27 22.59
CA ASN A 155 -32.28 -17.30 21.54
C ASN A 155 -32.02 -16.80 20.10
N ASN A 156 -31.81 -15.50 19.89
CA ASN A 156 -31.59 -14.89 18.57
C ASN A 156 -30.10 -14.65 18.23
N GLN A 157 -29.16 -15.08 19.08
CA GLN A 157 -27.74 -14.80 18.86
C GLN A 157 -27.06 -15.96 18.09
N GLY A 158 -26.41 -15.62 16.98
CA GLY A 158 -25.61 -16.56 16.18
C GLY A 158 -24.38 -17.11 16.94
N PRO A 159 -23.55 -17.96 16.30
CA PRO A 159 -22.41 -18.58 16.96
C PRO A 159 -21.43 -17.54 17.51
N LEU A 160 -20.92 -17.75 18.74
CA LEU A 160 -19.96 -16.83 19.40
C LEU A 160 -18.68 -16.61 18.59
N CYS A 161 -18.22 -17.65 17.90
CA CYS A 161 -17.06 -17.59 17.02
C CYS A 161 -17.51 -17.88 15.57
N PRO A 162 -17.08 -17.09 14.58
CA PRO A 162 -17.36 -17.39 13.18
C PRO A 162 -16.69 -18.70 12.73
N ASP A 163 -17.31 -19.37 11.76
CA ASP A 163 -16.75 -20.56 11.13
C ASP A 163 -15.42 -20.26 10.44
N PHE A 164 -14.49 -21.23 10.47
CA PHE A 164 -13.17 -21.09 9.84
C PHE A 164 -13.26 -20.71 8.36
N SER A 165 -14.25 -21.25 7.64
CA SER A 165 -14.50 -20.92 6.23
C SER A 165 -14.79 -19.43 6.02
N LYS A 166 -15.48 -18.76 6.95
CA LYS A 166 -15.76 -17.31 6.84
C LYS A 166 -14.50 -16.49 7.06
N TYR A 167 -13.67 -16.89 8.02
CA TYR A 167 -12.38 -16.27 8.25
C TYR A 167 -11.43 -16.45 7.06
N LEU A 168 -11.31 -17.67 6.54
CA LEU A 168 -10.49 -17.98 5.37
C LEU A 168 -10.95 -17.19 4.14
N TYR A 169 -12.27 -17.13 3.89
CA TYR A 169 -12.82 -16.31 2.82
C TYR A 169 -12.48 -14.83 2.99
N PHE A 170 -12.64 -14.29 4.20
CA PHE A 170 -12.29 -12.91 4.53
C PHE A 170 -10.82 -12.59 4.25
N LEU A 171 -9.88 -13.53 4.47
CA LEU A 171 -8.47 -13.30 4.21
C LEU A 171 -8.17 -13.02 2.73
N PHE A 172 -8.92 -13.59 1.79
CA PHE A 172 -8.65 -13.45 0.35
C PHE A 172 -9.51 -12.40 -0.38
N ILE A 173 -10.68 -12.02 0.15
CA ILE A 173 -11.51 -10.99 -0.50
C ILE A 173 -10.89 -9.59 -0.40
N PRO A 174 -11.15 -8.70 -1.38
CA PRO A 174 -10.56 -7.35 -1.43
C PRO A 174 -11.28 -6.33 -0.53
N THR A 175 -11.49 -6.67 0.75
CA THR A 175 -11.94 -5.74 1.78
C THR A 175 -11.15 -5.97 3.06
N LEU A 176 -11.02 -4.93 3.89
CA LEU A 176 -10.35 -4.98 5.18
C LEU A 176 -11.34 -4.94 6.36
N VAL A 177 -12.63 -4.71 6.11
CA VAL A 177 -13.66 -4.70 7.15
C VAL A 177 -14.29 -6.09 7.27
N TYR A 178 -14.25 -6.67 8.47
CA TYR A 178 -14.77 -8.01 8.71
C TYR A 178 -16.30 -8.00 8.88
N ARG A 179 -16.99 -8.92 8.19
CA ARG A 179 -18.42 -9.23 8.31
C ARG A 179 -18.61 -10.74 8.17
N ASP A 180 -19.61 -11.30 8.82
CA ASP A 180 -19.88 -12.76 8.73
C ASP A 180 -20.48 -13.15 7.38
N THR A 181 -21.15 -12.21 6.73
CA THR A 181 -21.78 -12.37 5.41
C THR A 181 -21.45 -11.17 4.53
N TYR A 182 -21.15 -11.46 3.27
CA TYR A 182 -20.84 -10.47 2.25
C TYR A 182 -21.78 -10.67 1.07
N PRO A 183 -22.12 -9.62 0.32
CA PRO A 183 -22.89 -9.76 -0.91
C PRO A 183 -22.07 -10.56 -1.94
N ARG A 184 -22.70 -11.56 -2.57
CA ARG A 184 -22.04 -12.48 -3.51
C ARG A 184 -22.63 -12.43 -4.91
N THR A 185 -21.79 -12.65 -5.92
CA THR A 185 -22.23 -12.87 -7.30
C THR A 185 -22.62 -14.32 -7.53
N GLN A 186 -23.53 -14.58 -8.47
CA GLN A 186 -24.04 -15.94 -8.75
C GLN A 186 -23.03 -16.83 -9.48
N SER A 187 -22.19 -16.25 -10.34
CA SER A 187 -21.20 -16.98 -11.13
C SER A 187 -19.90 -16.18 -11.29
N ILE A 188 -18.85 -16.88 -11.71
CA ILE A 188 -17.52 -16.31 -12.00
C ILE A 188 -17.37 -16.16 -13.51
N ARG A 189 -17.08 -14.94 -13.97
CA ARG A 189 -16.77 -14.65 -15.37
C ARG A 189 -15.26 -14.68 -15.59
N TRP A 190 -14.73 -15.85 -15.97
CA TRP A 190 -13.30 -16.05 -16.17
C TRP A 190 -12.67 -15.13 -17.23
N SER A 191 -13.41 -14.76 -18.28
CA SER A 191 -12.94 -13.78 -19.27
C SER A 191 -12.67 -12.41 -18.64
N TYR A 192 -13.50 -11.99 -17.69
CA TYR A 192 -13.29 -10.75 -16.92
C TYR A 192 -12.06 -10.89 -16.01
N VAL A 193 -11.89 -12.03 -15.34
CA VAL A 193 -10.71 -12.30 -14.49
C VAL A 193 -9.42 -12.23 -15.30
N VAL A 194 -9.34 -12.98 -16.41
CA VAL A 194 -8.15 -13.04 -17.27
C VAL A 194 -7.85 -11.67 -17.89
N SER A 195 -8.88 -10.94 -18.34
CA SER A 195 -8.72 -9.58 -18.84
C SER A 195 -8.12 -8.64 -17.80
N ASN A 196 -8.60 -8.69 -16.56
CA ASN A 196 -8.07 -7.83 -15.48
C ASN A 196 -6.63 -8.21 -15.12
N PHE A 197 -6.28 -9.49 -15.03
CA PHE A 197 -4.88 -9.90 -14.82
C PHE A 197 -3.97 -9.50 -15.98
N GLY A 198 -4.44 -9.59 -17.23
CA GLY A 198 -3.72 -9.08 -18.39
C GLY A 198 -3.47 -7.56 -18.29
N GLN A 199 -4.44 -6.79 -17.80
CA GLN A 199 -4.29 -5.35 -17.55
C GLN A 199 -3.27 -5.06 -16.44
N VAL A 200 -3.25 -5.85 -15.36
CA VAL A 200 -2.22 -5.73 -14.31
C VAL A 200 -0.83 -5.94 -14.91
N LEU A 201 -0.65 -7.00 -15.71
CA LEU A 201 0.61 -7.29 -16.36
C LEU A 201 1.04 -6.17 -17.32
N ALA A 202 0.10 -5.65 -18.11
CA ALA A 202 0.34 -4.51 -19.01
C ALA A 202 0.80 -3.26 -18.23
N CYS A 203 0.16 -2.95 -17.09
CA CYS A 203 0.58 -1.85 -16.22
C CYS A 203 1.98 -2.07 -15.61
N LEU A 204 2.34 -3.29 -15.24
CA LEU A 204 3.69 -3.61 -14.75
C LEU A 204 4.76 -3.30 -15.82
N PHE A 205 4.54 -3.75 -17.06
CA PHE A 205 5.43 -3.42 -18.18
C PHE A 205 5.47 -1.92 -18.48
N TYR A 206 4.32 -1.25 -18.41
CA TYR A 206 4.25 0.21 -18.58
C TYR A 206 5.12 0.90 -17.53
N THR A 207 4.95 0.57 -16.26
CA THR A 207 5.76 1.12 -15.17
C THR A 207 7.26 0.85 -15.41
N TYR A 208 7.64 -0.36 -15.81
CA TYR A 208 9.02 -0.70 -16.17
C TYR A 208 9.57 0.25 -17.26
N TYR A 209 8.85 0.46 -18.36
CA TYR A 209 9.29 1.39 -19.42
C TYR A 209 9.40 2.83 -18.93
N ILE A 210 8.50 3.26 -18.04
CA ILE A 210 8.60 4.60 -17.44
C ILE A 210 9.89 4.74 -16.64
N PHE A 211 10.23 3.72 -15.85
CA PHE A 211 11.47 3.71 -15.08
C PHE A 211 12.70 3.76 -15.99
N GLU A 212 12.83 2.83 -16.93
CA GLU A 212 13.99 2.74 -17.84
C GLU A 212 14.21 4.01 -18.67
N ARG A 213 13.14 4.59 -19.20
CA ARG A 213 13.24 5.68 -20.19
C ARG A 213 13.24 7.07 -19.59
N PHE A 214 12.51 7.29 -18.51
CA PHE A 214 12.30 8.63 -17.97
C PHE A 214 12.92 8.83 -16.60
N LEU A 215 12.91 7.83 -15.73
CA LEU A 215 13.41 7.99 -14.35
C LEU A 215 14.89 7.64 -14.24
N VAL A 216 15.31 6.47 -14.73
CA VAL A 216 16.71 6.00 -14.64
C VAL A 216 17.71 7.01 -15.24
N PRO A 217 17.47 7.63 -16.41
CA PRO A 217 18.43 8.60 -16.98
C PRO A 217 18.59 9.86 -16.13
N VAL A 218 17.52 10.33 -15.48
CA VAL A 218 17.57 11.49 -14.56
C VAL A 218 18.48 11.19 -13.38
N PHE A 219 18.40 9.97 -12.83
CA PHE A 219 19.13 9.60 -11.62
C PHE A 219 20.52 8.97 -11.89
N ARG A 220 20.83 8.57 -13.14
CA ARG A 220 22.07 7.84 -13.48
C ARG A 220 23.35 8.61 -13.15
N ASN A 221 23.32 9.94 -13.12
CA ASN A 221 24.50 10.75 -12.79
C ASN A 221 24.60 11.12 -11.30
N PHE A 222 23.58 10.84 -10.50
CA PHE A 222 23.60 11.20 -9.08
C PHE A 222 24.60 10.39 -8.26
N GLY A 223 25.40 11.07 -7.43
CA GLY A 223 26.48 10.47 -6.67
C GLY A 223 27.79 10.29 -7.45
N ARG A 224 27.89 10.76 -8.70
CA ARG A 224 29.18 10.93 -9.42
C ARG A 224 29.70 12.36 -9.35
N GLU A 225 28.80 13.34 -9.32
CA GLU A 225 29.10 14.77 -9.30
C GLU A 225 28.40 15.46 -8.13
N HIS A 226 28.97 16.57 -7.64
CA HIS A 226 28.34 17.42 -6.62
C HIS A 226 26.96 17.89 -7.09
N ILE A 227 25.93 17.60 -6.30
CA ILE A 227 24.56 17.98 -6.63
C ILE A 227 24.40 19.47 -6.37
N THR A 228 24.34 20.24 -7.44
CA THR A 228 23.98 21.67 -7.35
C THR A 228 22.47 21.81 -7.10
N ALA A 229 22.06 22.88 -6.42
CA ALA A 229 20.64 23.18 -6.20
C ALA A 229 19.87 23.25 -7.54
N LYS A 230 20.51 23.79 -8.59
CA LYS A 230 19.96 23.82 -9.95
C LYS A 230 19.67 22.42 -10.49
N ALA A 231 20.61 21.49 -10.35
CA ALA A 231 20.42 20.11 -10.80
C ALA A 231 19.31 19.38 -10.01
N LEU A 232 19.22 19.63 -8.70
CA LEU A 232 18.15 19.07 -7.87
C LEU A 232 16.77 19.57 -8.32
N ILE A 233 16.61 20.88 -8.51
CA ILE A 233 15.35 21.47 -8.99
C ILE A 233 14.95 20.87 -10.34
N LEU A 234 15.88 20.85 -11.31
CA LEU A 234 15.61 20.26 -12.63
C LEU A 234 15.20 18.79 -12.55
N SER A 235 15.78 18.03 -11.62
CA SER A 235 15.47 16.61 -11.45
C SER A 235 14.12 16.38 -10.76
N VAL A 236 13.74 17.23 -9.81
CA VAL A 236 12.40 17.22 -9.21
C VAL A 236 11.36 17.51 -10.30
N PHE A 237 11.52 18.58 -11.08
CA PHE A 237 10.58 18.89 -12.17
C PHE A 237 10.55 17.82 -13.27
N GLY A 238 11.72 17.28 -13.65
CA GLY A 238 11.83 16.21 -14.64
C GLY A 238 11.17 14.90 -14.21
N SER A 239 11.05 14.65 -12.90
CA SER A 239 10.42 13.44 -12.35
C SER A 239 8.93 13.59 -12.03
N MET A 240 8.37 14.81 -12.01
CA MET A 240 6.95 15.06 -11.68
C MET A 240 5.97 14.29 -12.58
N LEU A 241 6.09 14.43 -13.90
CA LEU A 241 5.18 13.76 -14.84
C LEU A 241 5.36 12.23 -14.83
N PRO A 242 6.58 11.68 -14.96
CA PRO A 242 6.79 10.23 -14.87
C PRO A 242 6.29 9.64 -13.55
N ALA A 243 6.58 10.29 -12.41
CA ALA A 243 6.13 9.82 -11.10
C ALA A 243 4.60 9.82 -10.97
N THR A 244 3.93 10.85 -11.50
CA THR A 244 2.46 10.91 -11.51
C THR A 244 1.86 9.81 -12.38
N LEU A 245 2.47 9.51 -13.54
CA LEU A 245 2.05 8.39 -14.37
C LEU A 245 2.20 7.05 -13.65
N VAL A 246 3.31 6.84 -12.92
CA VAL A 246 3.50 5.65 -12.08
C VAL A 246 2.41 5.55 -11.01
N LEU A 247 2.04 6.67 -10.35
CA LEU A 247 0.95 6.68 -9.37
C LEU A 247 -0.39 6.26 -10.00
N VAL A 248 -0.77 6.85 -11.14
CA VAL A 248 -2.05 6.55 -11.82
C VAL A 248 -2.09 5.11 -12.35
N LEU A 249 -0.98 4.61 -12.90
CA LEU A 249 -0.86 3.22 -13.32
C LEU A 249 -0.93 2.26 -12.13
N GLY A 250 -0.26 2.55 -11.03
CA GLY A 250 -0.32 1.75 -9.81
C GLY A 250 -1.73 1.72 -9.22
N PHE A 251 -2.42 2.87 -9.21
CA PHE A 251 -3.84 2.96 -8.85
C PHE A 251 -4.70 2.04 -9.72
N PHE A 252 -4.60 2.15 -11.04
CA PHE A 252 -5.40 1.35 -11.96
C PHE A 252 -5.06 -0.15 -11.88
N ALA A 253 -3.78 -0.49 -11.76
CA ALA A 253 -3.34 -1.88 -11.64
C ALA A 253 -3.90 -2.52 -10.36
N ILE A 254 -3.78 -1.86 -9.22
CA ILE A 254 -4.13 -2.45 -7.92
C ILE A 254 -5.62 -2.25 -7.58
N LEU A 255 -6.07 -1.00 -7.47
CA LEU A 255 -7.42 -0.68 -6.96
C LEU A 255 -8.52 -1.01 -7.96
N HIS A 256 -8.22 -0.93 -9.26
CA HIS A 256 -9.15 -1.36 -10.29
C HIS A 256 -8.94 -2.81 -10.67
N SER A 257 -7.87 -3.14 -11.39
CA SER A 257 -7.75 -4.42 -12.09
C SER A 257 -7.54 -5.59 -11.12
N TRP A 258 -6.57 -5.50 -10.20
CA TRP A 258 -6.25 -6.56 -9.24
C TRP A 258 -7.42 -6.83 -8.29
N PHE A 259 -7.99 -5.81 -7.64
CA PHE A 259 -9.13 -6.00 -6.75
C PHE A 259 -10.37 -6.52 -7.49
N ASN A 260 -10.65 -6.09 -8.72
CA ASN A 260 -11.75 -6.65 -9.49
C ASN A 260 -11.52 -8.10 -9.90
N ALA A 261 -10.28 -8.49 -10.23
CA ALA A 261 -9.94 -9.88 -10.52
C ALA A 261 -10.19 -10.78 -9.31
N PHE A 262 -9.67 -10.39 -8.13
CA PHE A 262 -9.88 -11.14 -6.89
C PHE A 262 -11.36 -11.12 -6.45
N ALA A 263 -12.06 -9.99 -6.59
CA ALA A 263 -13.48 -9.92 -6.28
C ALA A 263 -14.30 -10.87 -7.14
N GLU A 264 -14.05 -10.94 -8.45
CA GLU A 264 -14.75 -11.84 -9.35
C GLU A 264 -14.41 -13.31 -9.04
N MET A 265 -13.13 -13.67 -8.86
CA MET A 265 -12.72 -15.04 -8.50
C MET A 265 -13.35 -15.51 -7.20
N MET A 266 -13.42 -14.63 -6.19
CA MET A 266 -14.00 -14.94 -4.89
C MET A 266 -15.52 -14.76 -4.86
N THR A 267 -16.19 -14.43 -5.96
CA THR A 267 -17.63 -14.11 -6.02
C THR A 267 -18.06 -12.96 -5.08
N PHE A 268 -17.17 -12.02 -4.79
CA PHE A 268 -17.44 -10.84 -3.98
C PHE A 268 -18.11 -9.73 -4.83
N ALA A 269 -19.30 -9.30 -4.42
CA ALA A 269 -20.13 -8.38 -5.20
C ALA A 269 -19.91 -6.90 -4.86
N ASP A 270 -19.43 -6.58 -3.65
CA ASP A 270 -19.13 -5.19 -3.27
C ASP A 270 -17.79 -4.76 -3.89
N ARG A 271 -17.87 -3.98 -4.99
CA ARG A 271 -16.69 -3.62 -5.80
C ARG A 271 -16.39 -2.13 -5.76
N MET A 272 -16.91 -1.41 -4.75
CA MET A 272 -16.67 0.03 -4.59
C MET A 272 -15.34 0.29 -3.88
N PHE A 273 -14.22 -0.08 -4.51
CA PHE A 273 -12.88 0.09 -3.92
C PHE A 273 -12.38 1.53 -3.93
N TYR A 274 -12.95 2.36 -4.79
CA TYR A 274 -12.66 3.78 -4.95
C TYR A 274 -13.86 4.52 -5.54
N LYS A 275 -13.86 5.85 -5.43
CA LYS A 275 -14.80 6.77 -6.09
C LYS A 275 -14.05 7.69 -7.05
N ASP A 276 -14.73 8.66 -7.66
CA ASP A 276 -14.18 9.64 -8.59
C ASP A 276 -13.25 10.66 -7.90
N TRP A 277 -12.19 10.17 -7.26
CA TRP A 277 -11.24 10.96 -6.49
C TRP A 277 -10.55 12.04 -7.33
N TRP A 278 -10.41 11.83 -8.64
CA TRP A 278 -9.85 12.78 -9.59
C TRP A 278 -10.68 14.07 -9.74
N ASN A 279 -11.98 14.02 -9.40
CA ASN A 279 -12.88 15.17 -9.38
C ASN A 279 -12.90 15.90 -8.02
N SER A 280 -12.09 15.46 -7.05
CA SER A 280 -12.09 16.06 -5.71
C SER A 280 -11.63 17.52 -5.73
N THR A 281 -12.34 18.40 -5.02
CA THR A 281 -11.96 19.81 -4.81
C THR A 281 -11.31 20.06 -3.46
N SER A 282 -11.17 19.03 -2.61
CA SER A 282 -10.51 19.14 -1.31
C SER A 282 -9.73 17.88 -1.00
N PHE A 283 -8.62 18.02 -0.26
CA PHE A 283 -7.82 16.89 0.21
C PHE A 283 -8.62 15.96 1.11
N ALA A 284 -9.52 16.50 1.92
CA ALA A 284 -10.44 15.72 2.74
C ALA A 284 -11.32 14.79 1.89
N ASN A 285 -11.80 15.23 0.72
CA ASN A 285 -12.58 14.36 -0.18
C ASN A 285 -11.70 13.34 -0.90
N TYR A 286 -10.51 13.75 -1.32
CA TYR A 286 -9.55 12.86 -1.98
C TYR A 286 -9.16 11.67 -1.09
N TYR A 287 -8.78 11.89 0.17
CA TYR A 287 -8.42 10.80 1.09
C TYR A 287 -9.56 9.81 1.35
N ARG A 288 -10.82 10.27 1.27
CA ARG A 288 -12.02 9.43 1.46
C ARG A 288 -12.41 8.61 0.23
N THR A 289 -11.93 9.00 -0.96
CA THR A 289 -12.41 8.46 -2.23
C THR A 289 -11.34 7.71 -3.02
N TRP A 290 -10.05 7.98 -2.77
CA TRP A 290 -8.92 7.36 -3.47
C TRP A 290 -8.83 5.84 -3.23
N ASN A 291 -8.80 5.42 -1.96
CA ASN A 291 -8.72 4.01 -1.58
C ASN A 291 -9.70 3.76 -0.43
N ILE A 292 -10.93 3.40 -0.79
CA ILE A 292 -12.02 3.18 0.17
C ILE A 292 -11.72 1.99 1.07
N VAL A 293 -11.05 0.97 0.56
CA VAL A 293 -10.72 -0.25 1.33
C VAL A 293 -9.88 0.07 2.57
N VAL A 294 -8.83 0.87 2.41
CA VAL A 294 -7.98 1.30 3.54
C VAL A 294 -8.65 2.41 4.35
N HIS A 295 -9.32 3.35 3.68
CA HIS A 295 -10.04 4.43 4.34
C HIS A 295 -11.10 3.89 5.32
N ASP A 296 -11.91 2.91 4.90
CA ASP A 296 -12.99 2.36 5.71
C ASP A 296 -12.47 1.57 6.90
N TRP A 297 -11.32 0.90 6.76
CA TRP A 297 -10.64 0.25 7.88
C TRP A 297 -10.16 1.30 8.91
N LEU A 298 -9.45 2.34 8.45
CA LEU A 298 -8.97 3.42 9.31
C LEU A 298 -10.13 4.14 10.00
N TYR A 299 -11.20 4.40 9.26
CA TYR A 299 -12.39 5.05 9.79
C TYR A 299 -13.10 4.17 10.84
N THR A 300 -13.30 2.88 10.53
CA THR A 300 -14.08 1.97 11.37
C THR A 300 -13.34 1.58 12.64
N TYR A 301 -12.05 1.24 12.55
CA TYR A 301 -11.31 0.65 13.66
C TYR A 301 -10.41 1.64 14.40
N ILE A 302 -9.99 2.74 13.77
CA ILE A 302 -9.13 3.73 14.42
C ILE A 302 -9.94 4.99 14.75
N TYR A 303 -10.51 5.65 13.74
CA TYR A 303 -11.20 6.93 13.95
C TYR A 303 -12.39 6.82 14.90
N LYS A 304 -13.31 5.87 14.67
CA LYS A 304 -14.51 5.69 15.50
C LYS A 304 -14.16 5.30 16.94
N ASP A 305 -13.11 4.49 17.13
CA ASP A 305 -12.67 4.06 18.45
C ASP A 305 -12.08 5.20 19.27
N ILE A 306 -11.14 5.92 18.68
CA ILE A 306 -10.54 7.09 19.31
C ILE A 306 -11.60 8.16 19.56
N SER A 307 -12.55 8.34 18.62
CA SER A 307 -13.67 9.27 18.81
C SER A 307 -14.61 8.85 19.93
N LYS A 308 -14.79 7.54 20.19
CA LYS A 308 -15.56 7.05 21.35
C LYS A 308 -14.82 7.30 22.66
N LEU A 309 -13.49 7.13 22.68
CA LEU A 309 -12.66 7.37 23.85
C LEU A 309 -12.52 8.87 24.17
N PHE A 310 -12.44 9.72 23.14
CA PHE A 310 -12.28 11.16 23.26
C PHE A 310 -13.32 11.94 22.43
N PRO A 311 -14.62 11.94 22.82
CA PRO A 311 -15.70 12.52 22.01
C PRO A 311 -15.54 14.01 21.69
N GLN A 312 -14.88 14.76 22.58
CA GLN A 312 -14.67 16.20 22.43
C GLN A 312 -13.49 16.56 21.51
N ARG A 313 -12.62 15.61 21.14
CA ARG A 313 -11.36 15.88 20.40
C ARG A 313 -11.33 15.19 19.03
N ARG A 314 -12.22 15.61 18.12
CA ARG A 314 -12.27 15.05 16.75
C ARG A 314 -10.98 15.26 15.96
N SER A 315 -10.30 16.40 16.16
CA SER A 315 -9.00 16.68 15.54
C SER A 315 -7.92 15.69 15.98
N LEU A 316 -7.94 15.26 17.24
CA LEU A 316 -7.04 14.23 17.75
C LEU A 316 -7.29 12.89 17.04
N ALA A 317 -8.55 12.46 16.90
CA ALA A 317 -8.89 11.24 16.18
C ALA A 317 -8.42 11.29 14.71
N MET A 318 -8.58 12.43 14.03
CA MET A 318 -8.05 12.63 12.67
C MET A 318 -6.51 12.57 12.65
N ALA A 319 -5.85 13.27 13.57
CA ALA A 319 -4.38 13.29 13.65
C ALA A 319 -3.82 11.87 13.91
N CYS A 320 -4.43 11.08 14.78
CA CYS A 320 -4.02 9.69 15.03
C CYS A 320 -4.17 8.81 13.79
N VAL A 321 -5.26 8.95 13.02
CA VAL A 321 -5.45 8.22 11.75
C VAL A 321 -4.36 8.59 10.75
N PHE A 322 -4.07 9.88 10.61
CA PHE A 322 -3.01 10.36 9.71
C PHE A 322 -1.63 9.87 10.15
N LEU A 323 -1.35 9.89 11.45
CA LEU A 323 -0.09 9.41 12.02
C LEU A 323 0.11 7.93 11.71
N ILE A 324 -0.88 7.09 12.01
CA ILE A 324 -0.82 5.64 11.75
C ILE A 324 -0.62 5.37 10.26
N SER A 325 -1.36 6.09 9.40
CA SER A 325 -1.21 5.96 7.95
C SER A 325 0.19 6.37 7.48
N ALA A 326 0.70 7.52 7.92
CA ALA A 326 2.02 8.02 7.53
C ALA A 326 3.14 7.09 7.99
N VAL A 327 3.08 6.58 9.22
CA VAL A 327 4.03 5.59 9.74
C VAL A 327 3.98 4.29 8.92
N ALA A 328 2.79 3.80 8.56
CA ALA A 328 2.66 2.60 7.75
C ALA A 328 3.27 2.76 6.35
N HIS A 329 3.07 3.90 5.70
CA HIS A 329 3.68 4.16 4.39
C HIS A 329 5.20 4.31 4.48
N GLU A 330 5.68 5.05 5.47
CA GLU A 330 7.13 5.20 5.72
C GLU A 330 7.77 3.83 6.03
N TYR A 331 7.10 3.00 6.83
CA TYR A 331 7.55 1.63 7.12
C TYR A 331 7.74 0.78 5.85
N VAL A 332 6.81 0.85 4.89
CA VAL A 332 6.97 0.16 3.59
C VAL A 332 8.20 0.66 2.85
N LEU A 333 8.45 1.97 2.84
CA LEU A 333 9.62 2.56 2.17
C LEU A 333 10.93 2.19 2.87
N ILE A 334 10.96 2.16 4.22
CA ILE A 334 12.12 1.69 4.99
C ILE A 334 12.44 0.24 4.65
N MET A 335 11.44 -0.64 4.55
CA MET A 335 11.68 -2.05 4.20
C MET A 335 12.11 -2.24 2.74
N CYS A 336 11.57 -1.42 1.84
CA CYS A 336 11.97 -1.36 0.44
C CYS A 336 13.44 -0.96 0.28
N PHE A 337 13.79 0.23 0.78
CA PHE A 337 15.08 0.88 0.55
C PHE A 337 16.15 0.55 1.59
N LYS A 338 15.77 -0.01 2.74
CA LYS A 338 16.66 -0.41 3.86
C LYS A 338 17.40 0.75 4.52
N PHE A 339 16.85 1.96 4.41
CA PHE A 339 17.30 3.14 5.14
C PHE A 339 16.09 3.94 5.62
N PHE A 340 16.30 4.78 6.63
CA PHE A 340 15.29 5.70 7.12
C PHE A 340 15.52 7.08 6.51
N TYR A 341 14.55 7.59 5.76
CA TYR A 341 14.60 8.92 5.16
C TYR A 341 13.17 9.48 5.05
N PRO A 342 12.64 10.09 6.13
CA PRO A 342 11.20 10.28 6.38
C PRO A 342 10.54 11.40 5.58
N VAL A 343 10.90 11.56 4.30
CA VAL A 343 10.32 12.57 3.41
C VAL A 343 8.82 12.33 3.24
N LEU A 344 8.40 11.08 3.05
CA LEU A 344 6.98 10.76 2.88
C LEU A 344 6.21 11.05 4.17
N PHE A 345 6.74 10.64 5.33
CA PHE A 345 6.15 10.96 6.62
C PHE A 345 5.94 12.47 6.80
N VAL A 346 6.97 13.29 6.57
CA VAL A 346 6.90 14.76 6.73
C VAL A 346 5.91 15.38 5.74
N MET A 347 5.90 14.93 4.48
CA MET A 347 4.97 15.43 3.48
C MET A 347 3.51 15.08 3.81
N PHE A 348 3.26 13.86 4.29
CA PHE A 348 1.91 13.38 4.60
C PHE A 348 1.37 14.00 5.89
N MET A 349 2.18 14.03 6.97
CA MET A 349 1.80 14.61 8.26
C MET A 349 1.86 16.13 8.32
N GLY A 350 2.75 16.76 7.57
CA GLY A 350 2.87 18.21 7.49
C GLY A 350 1.88 18.79 6.49
N ALA A 351 2.25 18.76 5.20
CA ALA A 351 1.45 19.34 4.13
C ALA A 351 0.10 18.61 3.95
N GLY A 352 0.12 17.28 3.91
CA GLY A 352 -1.07 16.46 3.70
C GLY A 352 -2.16 16.66 4.77
N PHE A 353 -1.77 16.69 6.05
CA PHE A 353 -2.69 16.97 7.16
C PHE A 353 -3.16 18.43 7.15
N GLY A 354 -2.26 19.38 6.90
CA GLY A 354 -2.61 20.81 6.79
C GLY A 354 -3.64 21.09 5.71
N PHE A 355 -3.49 20.46 4.53
CA PHE A 355 -4.39 20.65 3.40
C PHE A 355 -5.83 20.15 3.63
N ILE A 356 -6.08 19.29 4.61
CA ILE A 356 -7.44 18.81 4.94
C ILE A 356 -8.31 19.94 5.48
N PHE A 357 -7.70 20.91 6.16
CA PHE A 357 -8.43 22.05 6.74
C PHE A 357 -8.83 23.07 5.68
N PHE A 358 -8.26 23.00 4.47
CA PHE A 358 -8.65 23.83 3.34
C PHE A 358 -9.94 23.30 2.71
N LYS A 359 -11.03 24.06 2.88
CA LYS A 359 -12.36 23.74 2.35
C LYS A 359 -12.57 24.39 0.99
N GLY A 360 -11.84 23.88 0.00
CA GLY A 360 -11.93 24.33 -1.38
C GLY A 360 -13.18 23.87 -2.12
N VAL A 361 -13.83 24.79 -2.85
CA VAL A 361 -14.98 24.51 -3.73
C VAL A 361 -14.71 25.08 -5.12
N GLY A 362 -14.99 24.30 -6.16
CA GLY A 362 -14.88 24.71 -7.56
C GLY A 362 -13.63 24.20 -8.29
N ARG A 363 -13.53 24.54 -9.58
CA ARG A 363 -12.53 24.00 -10.52
C ARG A 363 -11.08 24.35 -10.13
N GLY A 364 -10.83 25.57 -9.65
CA GLY A 364 -9.49 26.00 -9.25
C GLY A 364 -8.89 25.14 -8.12
N TRP A 365 -9.72 24.67 -7.20
CA TRP A 365 -9.27 23.79 -6.12
C TRP A 365 -8.97 22.36 -6.57
N ASN A 366 -9.64 21.88 -7.62
CA ASN A 366 -9.27 20.62 -8.26
C ASN A 366 -7.90 20.74 -8.96
N VAL A 367 -7.65 21.85 -9.66
CA VAL A 367 -6.33 22.15 -10.25
C VAL A 367 -5.25 22.22 -9.15
N PHE A 368 -5.54 22.91 -8.05
CA PHE A 368 -4.64 22.97 -6.89
C PHE A 368 -4.32 21.58 -6.33
N LEU A 369 -5.32 20.71 -6.18
CA LEU A 369 -5.12 19.34 -5.73
C LEU A 369 -4.18 18.57 -6.67
N TRP A 370 -4.42 18.65 -7.98
CA TRP A 370 -3.57 17.99 -8.97
C TRP A 370 -2.14 18.54 -8.98
N LEU A 371 -1.96 19.86 -8.90
CA LEU A 371 -0.64 20.48 -8.81
C LEU A 371 0.14 19.97 -7.59
N MET A 372 -0.50 19.93 -6.42
CA MET A 372 0.12 19.43 -5.19
C MET A 372 0.42 17.94 -5.25
N LEU A 373 -0.44 17.13 -5.87
CA LEU A 373 -0.19 15.70 -6.08
C LEU A 373 0.98 15.46 -7.04
N ILE A 374 1.04 16.18 -8.16
CA ILE A 374 2.11 16.07 -9.16
C ILE A 374 3.45 16.48 -8.55
N MET A 375 3.48 17.63 -7.87
CA MET A 375 4.68 18.12 -7.20
C MET A 375 5.13 17.15 -6.10
N GLY A 376 4.19 16.66 -5.29
CA GLY A 376 4.50 15.73 -4.21
C GLY A 376 5.08 14.41 -4.71
N ASN A 377 4.49 13.80 -5.74
CA ASN A 377 5.01 12.57 -6.34
C ASN A 377 6.40 12.77 -6.98
N GLY A 378 6.63 13.90 -7.65
CA GLY A 378 7.94 14.24 -8.21
C GLY A 378 9.01 14.38 -7.13
N MET A 379 8.70 15.09 -6.05
CA MET A 379 9.61 15.22 -4.90
C MET A 379 9.94 13.85 -4.28
N LEU A 380 8.94 13.02 -4.03
CA LEU A 380 9.14 11.68 -3.46
C LEU A 380 10.02 10.82 -4.38
N MET A 381 9.68 10.77 -5.68
CA MET A 381 10.44 9.99 -6.65
C MET A 381 11.89 10.46 -6.73
N CYS A 382 12.11 11.78 -6.76
CA CYS A 382 13.44 12.35 -6.85
C CYS A 382 14.26 12.11 -5.59
N LEU A 383 13.73 12.44 -4.41
CA LEU A 383 14.48 12.42 -3.15
C LEU A 383 14.82 10.98 -2.71
N TYR A 384 13.90 10.04 -2.86
CA TYR A 384 14.19 8.63 -2.55
C TYR A 384 15.15 8.00 -3.56
N SER A 385 15.01 8.30 -4.86
CA SER A 385 15.95 7.81 -5.87
C SER A 385 17.34 8.39 -5.65
N LEU A 386 17.42 9.67 -5.32
CA LEU A 386 18.68 10.34 -5.02
C LEU A 386 19.41 9.66 -3.87
N GLU A 387 18.73 9.47 -2.74
CA GLU A 387 19.32 8.84 -1.56
C GLU A 387 19.71 7.38 -1.83
N TRP A 388 18.89 6.65 -2.58
CA TRP A 388 19.18 5.29 -2.99
C TRP A 388 20.45 5.19 -3.84
N TYR A 389 20.60 6.00 -4.89
CA TYR A 389 21.80 6.00 -5.73
C TYR A 389 23.04 6.51 -4.99
N ALA A 390 22.89 7.49 -4.10
CA ALA A 390 23.98 7.98 -3.27
C ALA A 390 24.54 6.86 -2.36
N ARG A 391 23.66 6.10 -1.69
CA ARG A 391 24.05 4.98 -0.82
C ARG A 391 24.68 3.82 -1.56
N GLN A 392 24.23 3.52 -2.79
CA GLN A 392 24.85 2.47 -3.59
C GLN A 392 26.27 2.82 -4.04
N ARG A 393 26.53 4.11 -4.34
CA ARG A 393 27.84 4.56 -4.86
C ARG A 393 28.83 4.88 -3.76
N CYS A 394 28.35 5.30 -2.59
CA CYS A 394 29.15 5.63 -1.42
C CYS A 394 28.78 4.72 -0.22
N PRO A 395 29.25 3.45 -0.20
CA PRO A 395 29.00 2.55 0.92
C PRO A 395 29.76 3.01 2.18
N GLU A 396 29.08 2.96 3.34
CA GLU A 396 29.55 3.47 4.64
C GLU A 396 30.89 2.87 5.12
N ASN A 397 31.26 1.69 4.63
CA ASN A 397 32.37 0.88 5.16
C ASN A 397 33.71 1.08 4.43
N THR A 398 33.88 2.14 3.65
CA THR A 398 35.15 2.40 2.96
C THR A 398 35.73 3.76 3.34
N VAL A 399 37.07 3.87 3.34
CA VAL A 399 37.84 5.12 3.55
C VAL A 399 37.39 6.26 2.60
N ALA A 400 36.67 5.92 1.52
CA ALA A 400 35.97 6.83 0.62
C ALA A 400 34.79 7.60 1.27
N ALA A 401 34.26 7.16 2.41
CA ALA A 401 33.14 7.79 3.11
C ALA A 401 33.41 9.27 3.48
N ARG A 402 34.66 9.63 3.81
CA ARG A 402 35.04 11.02 4.14
C ARG A 402 34.98 12.00 2.94
N ARG A 403 34.98 11.49 1.70
CA ARG A 403 34.76 12.32 0.49
C ARG A 403 33.27 12.39 0.12
N CYS A 404 32.47 11.40 0.54
CA CYS A 404 31.03 11.34 0.27
C CYS A 404 30.14 11.93 1.38
N THR A 405 30.67 12.24 2.57
CA THR A 405 29.90 12.83 3.69
C THR A 405 29.24 14.17 3.34
N MET A 406 29.70 14.86 2.30
CA MET A 406 29.07 16.09 1.79
C MET A 406 27.82 15.83 0.91
N TYR A 407 27.50 14.57 0.62
CA TYR A 407 26.42 14.14 -0.28
C TYR A 407 25.24 13.48 0.43
N ARG A 408 25.37 13.21 1.74
CA ARG A 408 24.28 12.73 2.58
C ARG A 408 23.65 13.90 3.31
N ILE A 409 22.33 13.90 3.40
CA ILE A 409 21.66 14.64 4.46
C ILE A 409 21.89 13.80 5.72
N ASP A 410 22.82 14.25 6.57
CA ASP A 410 23.25 13.53 7.76
C ASP A 410 22.06 13.25 8.68
N SER A 411 21.69 11.98 8.82
CA SER A 411 20.65 11.51 9.75
C SER A 411 21.18 11.30 11.17
N SER A 412 22.46 11.59 11.43
CA SER A 412 23.07 11.56 12.77
C SER A 412 22.90 12.87 13.55
N ALA A 413 22.06 13.79 13.07
CA ALA A 413 21.74 15.05 13.73
C ALA A 413 20.32 15.11 14.34
N TYR A 414 19.67 13.95 14.55
CA TYR A 414 18.41 13.85 15.31
C TYR A 414 18.39 12.65 16.25
#